data_AF-A0AA48IGY6-F1
#
_entry.id   AF-A0AA48IGY6-F1
#
_cell.length_a   1.000
_cell.length_b   1.000
_cell.length_c   1.000
_cell.angle_alpha   90.00
_cell.angle_beta   90.00
_cell.angle_gamma   90.00
#
_symmetry.space_group_name_H-M   'P 1'
#
loop_
_entity.id
_entity.type
_entity.pdbx_description
1 polymer ?
#
loop_
_entity_poly.entity_id
_entity_poly.type
_entity_poly.pdbx_seq_one_letter_code
_entity_poly.pdbx_strand_id
1 'polypeptide(L)'
;MNRKIPLIILSLLTMITLSFFLINHKSESIPKTEKINKEKDYDILIYSSKFPDDNFKDLFEKYKSYSGNVVGLIKGKEDNSDLENYINSENSPDIFSITNFNELKKQKSLGNIFDFINSSHQSFKEVTEKIPDKLKLGVDEINNCGIPLTIEGFGLILNTKVLSKIFGNSAYKSVINDLKTCDFNNFLNFVKEIRRYINKENVKDLKINGNTYKLNDDFSLSCVFSMPTGTNYILMLNSALALKFNSFAETQKAKSLNSCFDVLKSFCESIDCVAQNTIFGKDTFLNDSKVNSESKNLNKFANDQSLFYIGSDSVYEKIQILNPAMSKNLIHIPYKIDANENEIVRKNFKSSITIFCPIYLAINSKSKKLNIAQDFLSWLKMSPVARELMTSKLKFVQYDSEETNLIENPLSISTLNYLKSDNYLPFISRTFPENWKNNVENKIKTYLKIKNWESSFPKDFASFCLNEFINN
;
A
#
# COMPACT_ATOMS: atom_id res chain seq x y z
N MET A 1 40.17 -67.37 -1.26
CA MET A 1 39.68 -68.59 -1.95
C MET A 1 38.54 -69.19 -1.14
N ASN A 2 37.40 -69.44 -1.79
CA ASN A 2 36.30 -70.33 -1.40
C ASN A 2 35.58 -70.07 -0.06
N ARG A 3 34.36 -69.51 -0.12
CA ARG A 3 33.06 -70.22 -0.23
C ARG A 3 32.69 -70.97 1.06
N LYS A 4 31.63 -70.52 1.75
CA LYS A 4 30.30 -71.17 1.84
C LYS A 4 29.51 -70.63 3.05
N ILE A 5 28.32 -70.09 2.75
CA ILE A 5 27.11 -70.06 3.61
C ILE A 5 26.49 -71.48 3.46
N PRO A 6 25.81 -72.12 4.46
CA PRO A 6 24.59 -71.58 5.08
C PRO A 6 24.21 -71.99 6.53
N LEU A 7 23.18 -71.28 7.05
CA LEU A 7 21.91 -71.79 7.60
C LEU A 7 21.52 -71.21 8.99
N ILE A 8 20.56 -70.28 8.95
CA ILE A 8 19.35 -70.13 9.78
C ILE A 8 19.47 -70.43 11.29
N ILE A 9 19.36 -69.39 12.14
CA ILE A 9 18.49 -69.37 13.35
C ILE A 9 17.87 -67.98 13.53
N LEU A 10 16.57 -68.02 13.80
CA LEU A 10 15.58 -66.97 14.05
C LEU A 10 15.78 -66.29 15.43
N SER A 11 15.75 -64.95 15.53
CA SER A 11 15.06 -64.26 16.62
C SER A 11 14.81 -62.78 16.31
N LEU A 12 13.58 -62.36 16.62
CA LEU A 12 13.01 -61.01 16.53
C LEU A 12 13.84 -59.96 17.28
N LEU A 13 13.97 -58.76 16.72
CA LEU A 13 13.53 -57.53 17.40
C LEU A 13 13.37 -56.36 16.41
N THR A 14 12.25 -55.67 16.60
CA THR A 14 11.59 -54.58 15.87
C THR A 14 12.45 -53.35 15.51
N MET A 15 12.36 -52.92 14.24
CA MET A 15 12.61 -51.53 13.82
C MET A 15 11.48 -51.11 12.87
N ILE A 16 10.77 -50.04 13.23
CA ILE A 16 9.75 -49.39 12.41
C ILE A 16 10.47 -48.43 11.48
N THR A 17 10.35 -48.63 10.17
CA THR A 17 10.65 -47.62 9.16
C THR A 17 9.47 -47.46 8.21
N LEU A 18 9.07 -46.20 8.03
CA LEU A 18 8.09 -45.73 7.05
C LEU A 18 8.52 -46.15 5.63
N SER A 19 7.62 -46.79 4.90
CA SER A 19 7.74 -47.01 3.47
C SER A 19 6.70 -46.19 2.70
N PHE A 20 7.21 -45.37 1.78
CA PHE A 20 6.51 -44.84 0.62
C PHE A 20 5.89 -45.96 -0.20
N PHE A 21 4.67 -45.75 -0.72
CA PHE A 21 4.21 -46.40 -1.94
C PHE A 21 3.35 -45.45 -2.79
N LEU A 22 3.87 -45.16 -3.99
CA LEU A 22 3.16 -44.70 -5.17
C LEU A 22 2.53 -45.93 -5.85
N ILE A 23 1.20 -45.98 -6.07
CA ILE A 23 0.58 -46.79 -7.13
C ILE A 23 -0.67 -46.09 -7.71
N ASN A 24 -0.58 -45.82 -9.02
CA ASN A 24 -1.56 -45.77 -10.11
C ASN A 24 -3.01 -45.29 -9.92
N HIS A 25 -3.33 -44.26 -10.70
CA HIS A 25 -4.65 -43.89 -11.17
C HIS A 25 -5.35 -45.05 -11.92
N LYS A 26 -6.51 -45.46 -11.42
CA LYS A 26 -7.62 -46.00 -12.22
C LYS A 26 -8.80 -45.04 -12.07
N SER A 27 -9.34 -44.61 -13.21
CA SER A 27 -10.55 -43.81 -13.33
C SER A 27 -11.77 -44.60 -12.84
N GLU A 28 -12.44 -44.12 -11.80
CA GLU A 28 -13.78 -44.58 -11.40
C GLU A 28 -14.74 -43.38 -11.26
N SER A 29 -15.97 -43.69 -11.63
CA SER A 29 -17.09 -42.83 -12.03
C SER A 29 -17.51 -41.73 -11.06
N ILE A 30 -17.96 -40.63 -11.67
CA ILE A 30 -18.71 -39.51 -11.06
C ILE A 30 -19.87 -40.04 -10.19
N PRO A 31 -19.94 -39.72 -8.88
CA PRO A 31 -21.15 -39.95 -8.11
C PRO A 31 -22.22 -38.94 -8.53
N LYS A 32 -23.39 -39.45 -8.87
CA LYS A 32 -24.61 -38.70 -9.15
C LYS A 32 -24.95 -37.76 -7.99
N THR A 33 -25.42 -36.57 -8.37
CA THR A 33 -25.95 -35.49 -7.55
C THR A 33 -27.08 -35.96 -6.62
N GLU A 34 -26.82 -36.03 -5.33
CA GLU A 34 -27.85 -35.87 -4.30
C GLU A 34 -28.02 -34.37 -4.02
N LYS A 35 -29.19 -33.83 -4.39
CA LYS A 35 -29.63 -32.50 -3.96
C LYS A 35 -29.88 -32.52 -2.45
N ILE A 36 -28.87 -32.14 -1.68
CA ILE A 36 -29.05 -31.72 -0.29
C ILE A 36 -29.22 -30.21 -0.31
N ASN A 37 -30.46 -29.73 -0.20
CA ASN A 37 -30.74 -28.34 0.17
C ASN A 37 -30.22 -28.14 1.61
N LYS A 38 -28.96 -27.69 1.76
CA LYS A 38 -28.52 -27.06 3.01
C LYS A 38 -29.12 -25.66 3.04
N GLU A 39 -30.04 -25.41 3.95
CA GLU A 39 -30.39 -24.04 4.33
C GLU A 39 -29.10 -23.27 4.65
N LYS A 40 -29.01 -22.05 4.11
CA LYS A 40 -27.85 -21.19 4.35
C LYS A 40 -27.93 -20.66 5.77
N ASP A 41 -26.96 -21.04 6.61
CA ASP A 41 -26.85 -20.63 8.03
C ASP A 41 -26.30 -19.19 8.20
N TYR A 42 -26.66 -18.28 7.28
CA TYR A 42 -26.23 -16.88 7.30
C TYR A 42 -27.29 -15.93 6.77
N ASP A 43 -27.40 -14.79 7.44
CA ASP A 43 -28.26 -13.68 7.04
C ASP A 43 -27.57 -12.75 6.06
N ILE A 44 -26.24 -12.67 6.04
CA ILE A 44 -25.50 -11.90 5.04
C ILE A 44 -24.20 -12.61 4.67
N LEU A 45 -23.83 -12.60 3.40
CA LEU A 45 -22.58 -13.20 2.90
C LEU A 45 -21.60 -12.15 2.43
N ILE A 46 -20.39 -12.20 2.95
CA ILE A 46 -19.31 -11.28 2.58
C ILE A 46 -18.22 -12.05 1.85
N TYR A 47 -17.77 -11.55 0.70
CA TYR A 47 -16.51 -11.97 0.08
C TYR A 47 -15.41 -10.96 0.40
N SER A 48 -14.25 -11.42 0.86
CA SER A 48 -13.09 -10.55 1.04
C SER A 48 -11.77 -11.27 0.87
N SER A 49 -10.86 -10.65 0.14
CA SER A 49 -9.45 -11.07 0.05
C SER A 49 -8.64 -10.78 1.30
N LYS A 50 -9.16 -9.94 2.20
CA LYS A 50 -8.42 -9.37 3.34
C LYS A 50 -9.08 -9.59 4.69
N PHE A 51 -10.10 -10.46 4.72
CA PHE A 51 -10.65 -11.05 5.95
C PHE A 51 -10.18 -12.49 6.28
N PRO A 52 -8.94 -12.96 5.97
CA PRO A 52 -8.65 -14.39 5.95
C PRO A 52 -8.24 -15.04 7.29
N ASP A 53 -8.31 -14.36 8.44
CA ASP A 53 -7.85 -14.89 9.72
C ASP A 53 -9.00 -15.15 10.74
N ASP A 54 -8.72 -15.93 11.78
CA ASP A 54 -9.68 -16.21 12.86
C ASP A 54 -10.09 -14.95 13.64
N ASN A 55 -9.43 -13.81 13.42
CA ASN A 55 -9.66 -12.61 14.20
C ASN A 55 -11.00 -11.94 13.87
N PHE A 56 -11.58 -12.20 12.69
CA PHE A 56 -12.90 -11.68 12.27
C PHE A 56 -14.08 -12.35 12.95
N LYS A 57 -13.91 -13.53 13.56
CA LYS A 57 -14.99 -14.24 14.25
C LYS A 57 -15.62 -13.37 15.33
N ASP A 58 -14.80 -12.72 16.15
CA ASP A 58 -15.29 -11.83 17.21
C ASP A 58 -16.08 -10.65 16.64
N LEU A 59 -15.64 -10.07 15.52
CA LEU A 59 -16.37 -8.98 14.86
C LEU A 59 -17.77 -9.43 14.43
N PHE A 60 -17.87 -10.61 13.82
CA PHE A 60 -19.14 -11.16 13.36
C PHE A 60 -20.04 -11.60 14.51
N GLU A 61 -19.48 -12.18 15.59
CA GLU A 61 -20.24 -12.50 16.80
C GLU A 61 -20.76 -11.25 17.51
N LYS A 62 -19.98 -10.16 17.52
CA LYS A 62 -20.45 -8.86 18.03
C LYS A 62 -21.56 -8.28 17.15
N TYR A 63 -21.47 -8.41 15.84
CA TYR A 63 -22.56 -7.99 14.94
C TYR A 63 -23.82 -8.82 15.14
N LYS A 64 -23.69 -10.15 15.29
CA LYS A 64 -24.80 -11.05 15.59
C LYS A 64 -25.46 -10.72 16.92
N SER A 65 -24.66 -10.45 17.96
CA SER A 65 -25.19 -10.03 19.27
C SER A 65 -25.92 -8.69 19.20
N TYR A 66 -25.47 -7.78 18.33
CA TYR A 66 -26.07 -6.46 18.13
C TYR A 66 -27.37 -6.51 17.30
N SER A 67 -27.38 -7.28 16.21
CA SER A 67 -28.43 -7.21 15.18
C SER A 67 -29.30 -8.47 15.08
N GLY A 68 -28.89 -9.58 15.68
CA GLY A 68 -29.45 -10.91 15.45
C GLY A 68 -28.97 -11.58 14.15
N ASN A 69 -28.38 -10.83 13.21
CA ASN A 69 -27.99 -11.32 11.89
C ASN A 69 -26.64 -12.07 11.92
N VAL A 70 -26.59 -13.23 11.29
CA VAL A 70 -25.39 -14.05 11.14
C VAL A 70 -24.63 -13.68 9.86
N VAL A 71 -23.32 -13.48 9.98
CA VAL A 71 -22.43 -13.15 8.85
C VAL A 71 -21.71 -14.41 8.37
N GLY A 72 -21.93 -14.78 7.10
CA GLY A 72 -21.10 -15.73 6.38
C GLY A 72 -19.92 -15.02 5.70
N LEU A 73 -18.78 -15.71 5.60
CA LEU A 73 -17.57 -15.18 4.96
C LEU A 73 -17.03 -16.15 3.89
N ILE A 74 -16.79 -15.62 2.70
CA ILE A 74 -15.99 -16.26 1.65
C ILE A 74 -14.60 -15.63 1.68
N LYS A 75 -13.59 -16.47 1.91
CA LYS A 75 -12.18 -16.09 1.79
C LYS A 75 -11.79 -16.03 0.32
N GLY A 76 -11.60 -14.81 -0.19
CA GLY A 76 -11.11 -14.57 -1.54
C GLY A 76 -9.60 -14.74 -1.67
N LYS A 77 -9.11 -14.91 -2.90
CA LYS A 77 -7.68 -14.77 -3.20
C LYS A 77 -7.22 -13.34 -3.02
N GLU A 78 -5.94 -13.12 -2.69
CA GLU A 78 -5.40 -11.76 -2.44
C GLU A 78 -5.63 -10.77 -3.59
N ASP A 79 -5.64 -11.27 -4.83
CA ASP A 79 -5.84 -10.48 -6.06
C ASP A 79 -7.30 -10.41 -6.52
N ASN A 80 -8.24 -10.96 -5.72
CA ASN A 80 -9.65 -11.15 -6.05
C ASN A 80 -9.92 -11.91 -7.37
N SER A 81 -8.95 -12.67 -7.90
CA SER A 81 -9.10 -13.35 -9.20
C SER A 81 -10.24 -14.37 -9.25
N ASP A 82 -10.74 -14.81 -8.10
CA ASP A 82 -11.85 -15.76 -7.98
C ASP A 82 -13.21 -15.13 -7.64
N LEU A 83 -13.30 -13.81 -7.46
CA LEU A 83 -14.55 -13.12 -7.11
C LEU A 83 -15.70 -13.43 -8.10
N GLU A 84 -15.40 -13.46 -9.40
CA GLU A 84 -16.40 -13.69 -10.45
C GLU A 84 -17.06 -15.07 -10.36
N ASN A 85 -16.34 -16.08 -9.87
CA ASN A 85 -16.88 -17.41 -9.66
C ASN A 85 -17.98 -17.39 -8.59
N TYR A 86 -17.82 -16.56 -7.55
CA TYR A 86 -18.80 -16.44 -6.48
C TYR A 86 -19.98 -15.57 -6.88
N ILE A 87 -19.74 -14.41 -7.49
CA ILE A 87 -20.81 -13.48 -7.92
C ILE A 87 -21.85 -14.19 -8.80
N ASN A 88 -21.41 -15.09 -9.68
CA ASN A 88 -22.28 -15.81 -10.60
C ASN A 88 -22.82 -17.15 -10.06
N SER A 89 -22.51 -17.49 -8.81
CA SER A 89 -22.93 -18.75 -8.18
C SER A 89 -24.19 -18.60 -7.34
N GLU A 90 -24.75 -19.73 -6.90
CA GLU A 90 -25.80 -19.75 -5.88
C GLU A 90 -25.34 -19.14 -4.55
N ASN A 91 -24.03 -19.05 -4.31
CA ASN A 91 -23.40 -18.40 -3.15
C ASN A 91 -22.88 -16.99 -3.49
N SER A 92 -23.63 -16.24 -4.31
CA SER A 92 -23.33 -14.84 -4.60
C SER A 92 -23.25 -14.01 -3.31
N PRO A 93 -22.14 -13.28 -3.06
CA PRO A 93 -21.99 -12.47 -1.87
C PRO A 93 -22.88 -11.22 -1.92
N ASP A 94 -23.37 -10.80 -0.75
CA ASP A 94 -24.12 -9.57 -0.56
C ASP A 94 -23.20 -8.34 -0.49
N ILE A 95 -21.99 -8.53 0.07
CA ILE A 95 -20.91 -7.53 0.12
C ILE A 95 -19.65 -8.18 -0.44
N PHE A 96 -18.87 -7.47 -1.25
CA PHE A 96 -17.59 -7.96 -1.72
C PHE A 96 -16.49 -6.89 -1.70
N SER A 97 -15.26 -7.34 -1.47
CA SER A 97 -14.09 -6.47 -1.52
C SER A 97 -13.75 -6.07 -2.96
N ILE A 98 -13.40 -4.80 -3.16
CA ILE A 98 -12.77 -4.28 -4.38
C ILE A 98 -11.33 -3.86 -4.04
N THR A 99 -10.35 -4.43 -4.72
CA THR A 99 -8.91 -4.21 -4.44
C THR A 99 -8.20 -3.40 -5.52
N ASN A 100 -8.83 -3.23 -6.69
CA ASN A 100 -8.28 -2.42 -7.77
C ASN A 100 -9.38 -1.77 -8.63
N PHE A 101 -8.99 -0.81 -9.47
CA PHE A 101 -9.94 -0.01 -10.24
C PHE A 101 -10.51 -0.72 -11.47
N ASN A 102 -9.75 -1.63 -12.09
CA ASN A 102 -10.25 -2.42 -13.22
C ASN A 102 -11.35 -3.38 -12.78
N GLU A 103 -11.19 -3.96 -11.59
CA GLU A 103 -12.23 -4.74 -10.93
C GLU A 103 -13.50 -3.90 -10.71
N LEU A 104 -13.39 -2.67 -10.17
CA LEU A 104 -14.54 -1.77 -10.05
C LEU A 104 -15.23 -1.55 -11.40
N LYS A 105 -14.47 -1.19 -12.45
CA LYS A 105 -15.01 -0.96 -13.79
C LYS A 105 -15.76 -2.18 -14.32
N LYS A 106 -15.15 -3.37 -14.22
CA LYS A 106 -15.74 -4.64 -14.65
C LYS A 106 -17.03 -4.94 -13.88
N GLN A 107 -17.01 -4.85 -12.56
CA GLN A 107 -18.19 -5.17 -11.76
C GLN A 107 -19.33 -4.14 -11.95
N LYS A 108 -18.98 -2.86 -12.14
CA LYS A 108 -19.97 -1.82 -12.47
C LYS A 108 -20.58 -2.05 -13.86
N SER A 109 -19.79 -2.42 -14.88
CA SER A 109 -20.33 -2.73 -16.23
C SER A 109 -21.24 -3.97 -16.25
N LEU A 110 -21.02 -4.92 -15.34
CA LEU A 110 -21.87 -6.11 -15.17
C LEU A 110 -23.13 -5.84 -14.30
N GLY A 111 -23.29 -4.59 -13.82
CA GLY A 111 -24.40 -4.19 -12.96
C GLY A 111 -24.38 -4.88 -11.60
N ASN A 112 -23.21 -5.24 -11.09
CA ASN A 112 -23.02 -5.92 -9.79
C ASN A 112 -22.75 -4.94 -8.63
N ILE A 113 -22.57 -3.64 -8.91
CA ILE A 113 -22.22 -2.64 -7.90
C ILE A 113 -23.44 -1.79 -7.57
N PHE A 114 -23.80 -1.73 -6.28
CA PHE A 114 -24.78 -0.79 -5.78
C PHE A 114 -24.17 0.61 -5.64
N ASP A 115 -24.81 1.61 -6.23
CA ASP A 115 -24.38 3.01 -6.12
C ASP A 115 -24.94 3.64 -4.84
N PHE A 116 -24.08 4.14 -3.97
CA PHE A 116 -24.51 4.56 -2.63
C PHE A 116 -25.43 5.79 -2.66
N ILE A 117 -25.39 6.59 -3.74
CA ILE A 117 -26.33 7.70 -3.95
C ILE A 117 -27.79 7.22 -4.02
N ASN A 118 -28.02 5.97 -4.42
CA ASN A 118 -29.36 5.37 -4.53
C ASN A 118 -29.85 4.79 -3.19
N SER A 119 -29.05 4.86 -2.13
CA SER A 119 -29.51 4.45 -0.80
C SER A 119 -30.65 5.37 -0.33
N SER A 120 -31.63 4.80 0.37
CA SER A 120 -32.58 5.53 1.21
C SER A 120 -32.35 5.28 2.71
N HIS A 121 -31.31 4.51 3.06
CA HIS A 121 -31.03 4.08 4.42
C HIS A 121 -30.21 5.13 5.17
N GLN A 122 -30.82 5.78 6.16
CA GLN A 122 -30.32 7.01 6.76
C GLN A 122 -28.93 6.87 7.41
N SER A 123 -28.73 5.85 8.25
CA SER A 123 -27.43 5.60 8.89
C SER A 123 -26.32 5.33 7.88
N PHE A 124 -26.65 4.66 6.77
CA PHE A 124 -25.69 4.39 5.71
C PHE A 124 -25.33 5.66 4.94
N LYS A 125 -26.31 6.54 4.65
CA LYS A 125 -26.02 7.86 4.08
C LYS A 125 -25.05 8.65 4.93
N GLU A 126 -25.31 8.74 6.24
CA GLU A 126 -24.44 9.45 7.19
C GLU A 126 -23.00 8.95 7.17
N VAL A 127 -22.79 7.64 7.01
CA VAL A 127 -21.45 7.06 6.86
C VAL A 127 -20.83 7.42 5.51
N THR A 128 -21.60 7.31 4.41
CA THR A 128 -21.06 7.52 3.06
C THR A 128 -20.74 8.97 2.74
N GLU A 129 -21.50 9.93 3.31
CA GLU A 129 -21.30 11.36 3.15
C GLU A 129 -20.03 11.87 3.85
N LYS A 130 -19.59 11.18 4.91
CA LYS A 130 -18.37 11.50 5.65
C LYS A 130 -17.09 11.00 5.01
N ILE A 131 -17.16 10.15 3.97
CA ILE A 131 -15.99 9.64 3.27
C ILE A 131 -15.31 10.82 2.53
N PRO A 132 -14.02 11.10 2.79
CA PRO A 132 -13.30 12.15 2.09
C PRO A 132 -13.33 11.94 0.58
N ASP A 133 -13.52 13.01 -0.19
CA ASP A 133 -13.70 12.91 -1.66
C ASP A 133 -12.56 12.15 -2.36
N LYS A 134 -11.32 12.36 -1.92
CA LYS A 134 -10.11 11.70 -2.44
C LYS A 134 -10.03 10.19 -2.11
N LEU A 135 -10.87 9.71 -1.20
CA LEU A 135 -11.00 8.31 -0.81
C LEU A 135 -12.32 7.70 -1.28
N LYS A 136 -13.17 8.41 -2.03
CA LYS A 136 -14.39 7.81 -2.60
C LYS A 136 -14.02 6.82 -3.70
N LEU A 137 -14.70 5.69 -3.76
CA LEU A 137 -14.55 4.71 -4.84
C LEU A 137 -15.64 4.95 -5.89
N GLY A 138 -15.31 5.57 -7.01
CA GLY A 138 -16.26 5.90 -8.07
C GLY A 138 -15.63 5.86 -9.46
N VAL A 139 -16.46 5.65 -10.48
CA VAL A 139 -16.08 5.83 -11.90
C VAL A 139 -16.36 7.26 -12.39
N ASP A 140 -16.90 8.11 -11.53
CA ASP A 140 -17.24 9.50 -11.79
C ASP A 140 -17.06 10.32 -10.49
N GLU A 141 -17.30 11.62 -10.55
CA GLU A 141 -17.09 12.56 -9.42
C GLU A 141 -18.22 12.51 -8.38
N ILE A 142 -19.35 11.90 -8.72
CA ILE A 142 -20.59 11.99 -7.96
C ILE A 142 -20.78 10.72 -7.12
N ASN A 143 -20.52 9.58 -7.72
CA ASN A 143 -20.91 8.29 -7.18
C ASN A 143 -19.81 7.72 -6.29
N ASN A 144 -20.22 7.24 -5.12
CA ASN A 144 -19.41 6.38 -4.27
C ASN A 144 -20.01 4.98 -4.25
N CYS A 145 -19.17 3.98 -4.44
CA CYS A 145 -19.56 2.57 -4.58
C CYS A 145 -18.83 1.67 -3.58
N GLY A 146 -18.04 2.24 -2.66
CA GLY A 146 -17.24 1.46 -1.73
C GLY A 146 -17.00 2.16 -0.40
N ILE A 147 -17.07 1.39 0.69
CA ILE A 147 -16.65 1.83 2.01
C ILE A 147 -15.15 1.53 2.16
N PRO A 148 -14.29 2.53 2.42
CA PRO A 148 -12.86 2.29 2.66
C PRO A 148 -12.66 1.40 3.89
N LEU A 149 -12.00 0.25 3.74
CA LEU A 149 -11.77 -0.66 4.86
C LEU A 149 -10.62 -0.19 5.76
N THR A 150 -9.54 0.26 5.14
CA THR A 150 -8.34 0.79 5.79
C THR A 150 -7.70 1.86 4.91
N ILE A 151 -6.91 2.75 5.50
CA ILE A 151 -6.04 3.68 4.76
C ILE A 151 -4.56 3.32 4.94
N GLU A 152 -3.74 3.69 3.97
CA GLU A 152 -2.28 3.63 4.02
C GLU A 152 -1.68 4.95 3.52
N GLY A 153 -0.60 5.40 4.15
CA GLY A 153 0.22 6.51 3.69
C GLY A 153 1.46 6.01 2.93
N PHE A 154 1.86 6.73 1.89
CA PHE A 154 3.09 6.48 1.15
C PHE A 154 3.95 7.73 1.08
N GLY A 155 5.24 7.57 1.37
CA GLY A 155 6.21 8.66 1.32
C GLY A 155 7.62 8.19 1.70
N LEU A 156 8.42 9.14 2.19
CA LEU A 156 9.70 8.85 2.82
C LEU A 156 9.45 8.53 4.29
N ILE A 157 9.77 7.31 4.71
CA ILE A 157 9.69 6.89 6.10
C ILE A 157 11.00 7.26 6.79
N LEU A 158 10.90 7.95 7.93
CA LEU A 158 12.04 8.46 8.70
C LEU A 158 11.97 7.96 10.15
N ASN A 159 13.09 7.50 10.69
CA ASN A 159 13.25 7.30 12.13
C ASN A 159 13.67 8.62 12.79
N THR A 160 12.78 9.19 13.59
CA THR A 160 13.03 10.46 14.30
C THR A 160 14.22 10.41 15.25
N LYS A 161 14.58 9.22 15.78
CA LYS A 161 15.77 9.05 16.63
C LYS A 161 17.07 9.12 15.85
N VAL A 162 17.12 8.63 14.61
CA VAL A 162 18.28 8.81 13.71
C VAL A 162 18.52 10.29 13.46
N LEU A 163 17.46 11.04 13.15
CA LEU A 163 17.58 12.47 12.93
C LEU A 163 18.05 13.21 14.18
N SER A 164 17.57 12.79 15.37
CA SER A 164 18.03 13.31 16.67
C SER A 164 19.51 13.02 16.93
N LYS A 165 20.06 11.89 16.46
CA LYS A 165 21.49 11.59 16.55
C LYS A 165 22.32 12.53 15.67
N ILE A 166 21.83 12.84 14.46
CA ILE A 166 22.54 13.70 13.50
C ILE A 166 22.46 15.18 13.88
N PHE A 167 21.29 15.68 14.28
CA PHE A 167 21.06 17.12 14.50
C PHE A 167 20.92 17.52 15.98
N GLY A 168 20.94 16.55 16.89
CA GLY A 168 20.74 16.78 18.32
C GLY A 168 19.27 16.90 18.74
N ASN A 169 19.04 16.72 20.04
CA ASN A 169 17.70 16.66 20.64
C ASN A 169 16.90 17.97 20.55
N SER A 170 17.57 19.11 20.41
CA SER A 170 16.93 20.43 20.34
C SER A 170 16.46 20.80 18.92
N ALA A 171 17.12 20.31 17.87
CA ALA A 171 16.88 20.77 16.50
C ALA A 171 16.10 19.79 15.61
N TYR A 172 16.13 18.48 15.91
CA TYR A 172 15.57 17.47 15.00
C TYR A 172 14.08 17.67 14.65
N LYS A 173 13.27 18.22 15.57
CA LYS A 173 11.86 18.53 15.30
C LYS A 173 11.70 19.65 14.27
N SER A 174 12.53 20.68 14.35
CA SER A 174 12.55 21.77 13.36
C SER A 174 13.01 21.26 12.00
N VAL A 175 14.02 20.39 11.98
CA VAL A 175 14.47 19.71 10.75
C VAL A 175 13.34 18.87 10.14
N ILE A 176 12.56 18.13 10.94
CA ILE A 176 11.38 17.40 10.45
C ILE A 176 10.37 18.36 9.82
N ASN A 177 10.06 19.48 10.47
CA ASN A 177 9.10 20.44 9.95
C ASN A 177 9.58 21.04 8.63
N ASP A 178 10.84 21.42 8.53
CA ASP A 178 11.42 21.93 7.29
C ASP A 178 11.45 20.86 6.19
N LEU A 179 11.78 19.60 6.50
CA LEU A 179 11.72 18.51 5.53
C LEU A 179 10.29 18.25 5.04
N LYS A 180 9.28 18.44 5.90
CA LYS A 180 7.88 18.32 5.49
C LYS A 180 7.49 19.39 4.48
N THR A 181 8.00 20.62 4.59
CA THR A 181 7.53 21.74 3.76
C THR A 181 8.49 22.18 2.67
N CYS A 182 9.77 21.76 2.71
CA CYS A 182 10.77 22.22 1.75
C CYS A 182 10.41 21.86 0.31
N ASP A 183 10.85 22.72 -0.60
CA ASP A 183 10.82 22.45 -2.03
C ASP A 183 11.89 21.42 -2.44
N PHE A 184 11.85 21.03 -3.72
CA PHE A 184 12.73 20.03 -4.27
C PHE A 184 14.20 20.46 -4.24
N ASN A 185 14.52 21.71 -4.55
CA ASN A 185 15.90 22.20 -4.56
C ASN A 185 16.53 22.20 -3.15
N ASN A 186 15.79 22.65 -2.14
CA ASN A 186 16.22 22.55 -0.75
C ASN A 186 16.40 21.08 -0.33
N PHE A 187 15.52 20.18 -0.78
CA PHE A 187 15.65 18.75 -0.52
C PHE A 187 16.88 18.13 -1.20
N LEU A 188 17.16 18.47 -2.47
CA LEU A 188 18.36 18.01 -3.17
C LEU A 188 19.63 18.48 -2.46
N ASN A 189 19.66 19.74 -2.02
CA ASN A 189 20.77 20.27 -1.24
C ASN A 189 20.92 19.53 0.10
N PHE A 190 19.81 19.26 0.79
CA PHE A 190 19.82 18.44 2.00
C PHE A 190 20.42 17.05 1.75
N VAL A 191 19.95 16.34 0.72
CA VAL A 191 20.47 15.00 0.35
C VAL A 191 21.97 15.06 0.05
N LYS A 192 22.41 16.08 -0.69
CA LYS A 192 23.82 16.30 -1.02
C LYS A 192 24.67 16.50 0.24
N GLU A 193 24.23 17.35 1.17
CA GLU A 193 24.98 17.62 2.40
C GLU A 193 24.99 16.41 3.35
N ILE A 194 23.89 15.65 3.45
CA ILE A 194 23.90 14.37 4.18
C ILE A 194 24.85 13.35 3.53
N ARG A 195 24.96 13.31 2.20
CA ARG A 195 25.93 12.44 1.52
C ARG A 195 27.37 12.84 1.84
N ARG A 196 27.67 14.14 1.85
CA ARG A 196 28.99 14.66 2.25
C ARG A 196 29.31 14.31 3.70
N TYR A 197 28.32 14.44 4.59
CA TYR A 197 28.42 13.99 5.98
C TYR A 197 28.71 12.49 6.09
N ILE A 198 28.01 11.63 5.34
CA ILE A 198 28.27 10.19 5.26
C ILE A 198 29.71 9.90 4.83
N ASN A 199 30.22 10.67 3.86
CA ASN A 199 31.59 10.55 3.35
C ASN A 199 32.65 11.15 4.30
N LYS A 200 32.25 11.63 5.49
CA LYS A 200 33.13 12.29 6.47
C LYS A 200 33.84 13.53 5.92
N GLU A 201 33.21 14.22 4.98
CA GLU A 201 33.64 15.55 4.59
C GLU A 201 33.34 16.54 5.73
N ASN A 202 34.05 17.66 5.79
CA ASN A 202 33.87 18.68 6.83
C ASN A 202 32.56 19.46 6.60
N VAL A 203 31.44 18.89 7.05
CA VAL A 203 30.09 19.47 7.01
C VAL A 203 29.67 19.83 8.42
N LYS A 204 29.81 21.11 8.80
CA LYS A 204 29.44 21.59 10.14
C LYS A 204 28.01 22.10 10.23
N ASP A 205 27.56 22.74 9.15
CA ASP A 205 26.26 23.40 9.05
C ASP A 205 25.53 22.91 7.80
N LEU A 206 24.25 22.62 7.95
CA LEU A 206 23.35 22.26 6.85
C LEU A 206 22.16 23.22 6.83
N LYS A 207 21.77 23.66 5.63
CA LYS A 207 20.64 24.57 5.44
C LYS A 207 19.43 23.86 4.84
N ILE A 208 18.25 24.10 5.42
CA ILE A 208 16.96 23.67 4.89
C ILE A 208 15.97 24.82 5.09
N ASN A 209 15.25 25.22 4.05
CA ASN A 209 14.17 26.20 4.15
C ASN A 209 14.60 27.52 4.82
N GLY A 210 15.84 27.96 4.55
CA GLY A 210 16.44 29.16 5.15
C GLY A 210 17.03 28.98 6.56
N ASN A 211 16.69 27.91 7.27
CA ASN A 211 17.23 27.60 8.59
C ASN A 211 18.59 26.91 8.49
N THR A 212 19.46 27.12 9.48
CA THR A 212 20.78 26.49 9.58
C THR A 212 20.83 25.56 10.78
N TYR A 213 21.28 24.33 10.56
CA TYR A 213 21.34 23.26 11.55
C TYR A 213 22.76 22.73 11.67
N LYS A 214 23.21 22.53 12.91
CA LYS A 214 24.50 21.91 13.20
C LYS A 214 24.37 20.40 13.18
N LEU A 215 25.39 19.72 12.67
CA LEU A 215 25.49 18.26 12.68
C LEU A 215 26.37 17.82 13.85
N ASN A 216 26.08 16.65 14.40
CA ASN A 216 26.94 15.94 15.35
C ASN A 216 27.83 14.97 14.58
N ASP A 217 29.12 14.92 14.87
CA ASP A 217 30.07 14.07 14.12
C ASP A 217 30.09 12.59 14.56
N ASP A 218 29.36 12.25 15.64
CA ASP A 218 29.46 10.95 16.32
C ASP A 218 28.58 9.82 15.73
N PHE A 219 27.81 10.11 14.67
CA PHE A 219 26.87 9.14 14.10
C PHE A 219 27.12 8.85 12.62
N SER A 220 27.22 7.59 12.22
CA SER A 220 27.45 7.25 10.81
C SER A 220 26.23 6.59 10.19
N LEU A 221 25.76 7.16 9.09
CA LEU A 221 24.87 6.49 8.14
C LEU A 221 25.70 5.76 7.08
N SER A 222 25.12 4.77 6.42
CA SER A 222 25.70 4.11 5.23
C SER A 222 25.15 4.69 3.93
N CYS A 223 23.91 5.20 3.93
CA CYS A 223 23.31 5.83 2.77
C CYS A 223 22.18 6.79 3.17
N VAL A 224 21.73 7.61 2.23
CA VAL A 224 20.58 8.49 2.47
C VAL A 224 19.28 7.69 2.35
N PHE A 225 19.15 6.88 1.30
CA PHE A 225 17.92 6.13 1.01
C PHE A 225 18.11 4.62 1.05
N SER A 226 17.13 3.92 1.61
CA SER A 226 16.86 2.51 1.38
C SER A 226 15.66 2.38 0.44
N MET A 227 15.91 1.96 -0.80
CA MET A 227 14.92 1.78 -1.84
C MET A 227 15.09 0.39 -2.49
N PRO A 228 14.23 -0.59 -2.15
CA PRO A 228 14.32 -1.92 -2.75
C PRO A 228 13.94 -1.94 -4.23
N THR A 229 14.41 -2.94 -5.00
CA THR A 229 14.07 -3.08 -6.43
C THR A 229 12.58 -3.30 -6.68
N GLY A 230 11.85 -3.83 -5.68
CA GLY A 230 10.40 -4.03 -5.70
C GLY A 230 9.60 -2.84 -5.13
N THR A 231 10.19 -1.66 -4.99
CA THR A 231 9.44 -0.45 -4.61
C THR A 231 8.31 -0.21 -5.59
N ASN A 232 7.14 0.18 -5.10
CA ASN A 232 6.02 0.54 -5.96
C ASN A 232 6.29 1.89 -6.65
N TYR A 233 6.95 1.85 -7.80
CA TYR A 233 7.34 3.04 -8.56
C TYR A 233 6.12 3.84 -9.04
N ILE A 234 4.96 3.19 -9.21
CA ILE A 234 3.71 3.85 -9.58
C ILE A 234 3.17 4.71 -8.42
N LEU A 235 3.37 4.31 -7.17
CA LEU A 235 3.08 5.16 -6.00
C LEU A 235 4.04 6.35 -5.90
N MET A 236 5.31 6.19 -6.26
CA MET A 236 6.24 7.33 -6.34
C MET A 236 5.80 8.30 -7.45
N LEU A 237 5.51 7.77 -8.64
CA LEU A 237 5.04 8.52 -9.80
C LEU A 237 3.70 9.23 -9.53
N ASN A 238 2.84 8.64 -8.70
CA ASN A 238 1.58 9.26 -8.27
C ASN A 238 1.80 10.65 -7.70
N SER A 239 2.90 10.85 -6.96
CA SER A 239 3.21 12.17 -6.41
C SER A 239 3.40 13.21 -7.51
N ALA A 240 3.93 12.85 -8.70
CA ALA A 240 3.99 13.79 -9.83
C ALA A 240 2.62 13.97 -10.48
N LEU A 241 1.91 12.87 -10.75
CA LEU A 241 0.65 12.92 -11.49
C LEU A 241 -0.44 13.65 -10.71
N ALA A 242 -0.47 13.51 -9.38
CA ALA A 242 -1.44 14.17 -8.50
C ALA A 242 -1.27 15.71 -8.44
N LEU A 243 -0.23 16.27 -9.09
CA LEU A 243 -0.15 17.72 -9.36
C LEU A 243 -1.19 18.17 -10.40
N LYS A 244 -1.55 17.28 -11.33
CA LYS A 244 -2.39 17.59 -12.49
C LYS A 244 -3.81 17.07 -12.37
N PHE A 245 -4.06 16.18 -11.42
CA PHE A 245 -5.37 15.59 -11.19
C PHE A 245 -5.71 15.58 -9.69
N ASN A 246 -6.86 16.17 -9.35
CA ASN A 246 -7.36 16.28 -7.99
C ASN A 246 -8.29 15.13 -7.58
N SER A 247 -8.78 14.33 -8.53
CA SER A 247 -9.71 13.24 -8.27
C SER A 247 -9.52 12.06 -9.23
N PHE A 248 -10.09 10.91 -8.85
CA PHE A 248 -10.14 9.71 -9.70
C PHE A 248 -10.96 9.88 -10.97
N ALA A 249 -11.86 10.86 -11.00
CA ALA A 249 -12.74 11.06 -12.12
C ALA A 249 -12.15 12.05 -13.13
N GLU A 250 -11.37 13.04 -12.68
CA GLU A 250 -10.56 13.87 -13.57
C GLU A 250 -9.60 13.00 -14.40
N THR A 251 -8.94 12.03 -13.77
CA THR A 251 -8.05 11.10 -14.48
C THR A 251 -8.78 10.20 -15.47
N GLN A 252 -10.02 9.83 -15.21
CA GLN A 252 -10.81 9.00 -16.14
C GLN A 252 -11.28 9.77 -17.37
N LYS A 253 -11.52 11.08 -17.23
CA LYS A 253 -11.89 11.96 -18.35
C LYS A 253 -10.67 12.35 -19.20
N ALA A 254 -9.46 12.16 -18.68
CA ALA A 254 -8.23 12.52 -19.37
C ALA A 254 -8.06 11.65 -20.63
N LYS A 255 -8.03 12.29 -21.80
CA LYS A 255 -7.73 11.65 -23.10
C LYS A 255 -6.23 11.62 -23.40
N SER A 256 -5.43 12.39 -22.67
CA SER A 256 -3.98 12.45 -22.81
C SER A 256 -3.33 12.91 -21.51
N LEU A 257 -2.03 12.67 -21.38
CA LEU A 257 -1.20 13.14 -20.28
C LEU A 257 -0.30 14.32 -20.67
N ASN A 258 -0.63 15.06 -21.74
CA ASN A 258 0.24 16.13 -22.25
C ASN A 258 0.55 17.20 -21.19
N SER A 259 -0.44 17.52 -20.34
CA SER A 259 -0.27 18.46 -19.21
C SER A 259 0.68 17.95 -18.12
N CYS A 260 1.00 16.66 -18.13
CA CYS A 260 1.90 16.01 -17.18
C CYS A 260 3.36 15.96 -17.67
N PHE A 261 3.67 16.44 -18.88
CA PHE A 261 4.99 16.27 -19.49
C PHE A 261 6.14 16.75 -18.59
N ASP A 262 6.04 17.97 -18.05
CA ASP A 262 7.10 18.53 -17.21
C ASP A 262 7.20 17.85 -15.84
N VAL A 263 6.07 17.56 -15.18
CA VAL A 263 6.10 16.83 -13.89
C VAL A 263 6.61 15.40 -14.03
N LEU A 264 6.43 14.77 -15.20
CA LEU A 264 7.02 13.46 -15.50
C LEU A 264 8.55 13.54 -15.66
N LYS A 265 9.07 14.64 -16.21
CA LYS A 265 10.52 14.91 -16.22
C LYS A 265 11.05 15.13 -14.81
N SER A 266 10.37 15.94 -14.00
CA SER A 266 10.74 16.18 -12.60
C SER A 266 10.74 14.89 -11.78
N PHE A 267 9.81 13.97 -12.06
CA PHE A 267 9.83 12.65 -11.44
C PHE A 267 11.11 11.88 -11.75
N CYS A 268 11.61 11.92 -13.00
CA CYS A 268 12.89 11.29 -13.35
C CYS A 268 14.04 11.84 -12.50
N GLU A 269 14.14 13.16 -12.36
CA GLU A 269 15.21 13.79 -11.56
C GLU A 269 15.10 13.40 -10.08
N SER A 270 13.88 13.33 -9.56
CA SER A 270 13.60 12.91 -8.19
C SER A 270 14.01 11.45 -7.93
N ILE A 271 13.58 10.52 -8.79
CA ILE A 271 13.93 9.10 -8.61
C ILE A 271 15.42 8.84 -8.86
N ASP A 272 16.05 9.62 -9.74
CA ASP A 272 17.50 9.60 -9.96
C ASP A 272 18.26 9.97 -8.69
N CYS A 273 17.87 11.08 -8.06
CA CYS A 273 18.44 11.52 -6.78
C CYS A 273 18.34 10.41 -5.73
N VAL A 274 17.16 9.78 -5.59
CA VAL A 274 16.98 8.66 -4.65
C VAL A 274 17.92 7.50 -4.99
N ALA A 275 17.94 7.07 -6.26
CA ALA A 275 18.71 5.92 -6.70
C ALA A 275 20.23 6.11 -6.51
N GLN A 276 20.74 7.30 -6.85
CA GLN A 276 22.16 7.64 -6.70
C GLN A 276 22.62 7.68 -5.24
N ASN A 277 21.71 7.95 -4.31
CA ASN A 277 22.01 8.10 -2.88
C ASN A 277 21.59 6.88 -2.03
N THR A 278 21.42 5.73 -2.68
CA THR A 278 21.41 4.41 -2.02
C THR A 278 22.84 3.93 -1.73
N ILE A 279 23.00 2.85 -0.97
CA ILE A 279 24.31 2.38 -0.47
C ILE A 279 25.35 2.06 -1.56
N PHE A 280 24.93 1.50 -2.70
CA PHE A 280 25.82 1.27 -3.86
C PHE A 280 25.46 2.20 -5.01
N GLY A 281 24.76 3.32 -4.74
CA GLY A 281 24.16 4.16 -5.75
C GLY A 281 23.36 3.33 -6.76
N LYS A 282 23.45 3.69 -8.04
CA LYS A 282 22.73 2.98 -9.09
C LYS A 282 23.19 1.54 -9.35
N ASP A 283 24.40 1.18 -8.92
CA ASP A 283 24.90 -0.20 -9.09
C ASP A 283 24.02 -1.20 -8.31
N THR A 284 23.31 -0.72 -7.29
CA THR A 284 22.27 -1.43 -6.55
C THR A 284 21.16 -2.03 -7.45
N PHE A 285 20.88 -1.42 -8.61
CA PHE A 285 19.80 -1.83 -9.52
C PHE A 285 20.28 -2.70 -10.70
N LEU A 286 21.59 -2.84 -10.89
CA LEU A 286 22.19 -3.67 -11.96
C LEU A 286 22.05 -5.18 -11.68
N ASN A 287 22.20 -5.59 -10.43
CA ASN A 287 22.19 -7.01 -10.01
C ASN A 287 20.97 -7.34 -9.16
N ASP A 288 19.84 -7.52 -9.86
CA ASP A 288 18.47 -7.81 -9.42
C ASP A 288 18.30 -8.60 -8.09
N SER A 289 17.17 -8.32 -7.42
CA SER A 289 16.47 -8.95 -6.27
C SER A 289 17.28 -9.52 -5.09
N LYS A 290 18.46 -10.14 -5.28
CA LYS A 290 19.30 -10.69 -4.21
C LYS A 290 20.12 -9.61 -3.49
N VAL A 291 20.60 -8.57 -4.17
CA VAL A 291 21.43 -7.52 -3.56
C VAL A 291 20.58 -6.40 -2.97
N ASN A 292 19.51 -6.03 -3.65
CA ASN A 292 18.62 -4.92 -3.28
C ASN A 292 17.20 -5.37 -2.89
N SER A 293 17.07 -6.51 -2.19
CA SER A 293 15.78 -7.00 -1.72
C SER A 293 15.13 -6.05 -0.72
N GLU A 294 13.81 -6.18 -0.56
CA GLU A 294 13.06 -5.51 0.50
C GLU A 294 13.64 -5.82 1.88
N SER A 295 13.87 -7.09 2.20
CA SER A 295 14.43 -7.51 3.49
C SER A 295 15.81 -6.91 3.78
N LYS A 296 16.67 -6.74 2.77
CA LYS A 296 17.99 -6.11 2.96
C LYS A 296 17.88 -4.60 3.20
N ASN A 297 16.97 -3.93 2.51
CA ASN A 297 16.72 -2.50 2.72
C ASN A 297 16.06 -2.24 4.07
N LEU A 298 15.11 -3.09 4.46
CA LEU A 298 14.47 -3.04 5.77
C LEU A 298 15.49 -3.29 6.89
N ASN A 299 16.38 -4.28 6.74
CA ASN A 299 17.45 -4.50 7.71
C ASN A 299 18.36 -3.27 7.86
N LYS A 300 18.78 -2.63 6.76
CA LYS A 300 19.60 -1.41 6.84
C LYS A 300 18.87 -0.29 7.57
N PHE A 301 17.62 -0.03 7.18
CA PHE A 301 16.81 1.01 7.81
C PHE A 301 16.58 0.72 9.29
N ALA A 302 16.16 -0.50 9.64
CA ALA A 302 15.90 -0.96 11.01
C ALA A 302 17.15 -0.91 11.91
N ASN A 303 18.35 -0.98 11.33
CA ASN A 303 19.63 -0.84 12.03
C ASN A 303 20.21 0.58 11.96
N ASP A 304 19.38 1.58 11.69
CA ASP A 304 19.75 3.00 11.65
C ASP A 304 20.85 3.31 10.60
N GLN A 305 21.01 2.50 9.55
CA GLN A 305 22.06 2.66 8.53
C GLN A 305 21.62 3.54 7.34
N SER A 306 20.33 3.85 7.23
CA SER A 306 19.79 4.77 6.23
C SER A 306 18.91 5.82 6.87
N LEU A 307 18.89 7.02 6.30
CA LEU A 307 18.07 8.11 6.81
C LEU A 307 16.59 7.90 6.46
N PHE A 308 16.31 7.54 5.22
CA PHE A 308 14.96 7.32 4.71
C PHE A 308 14.78 5.90 4.18
N TYR A 309 13.58 5.37 4.38
CA TYR A 309 13.07 4.22 3.65
C TYR A 309 11.93 4.66 2.72
N ILE A 310 11.91 4.20 1.47
CA ILE A 310 10.82 4.51 0.53
C ILE A 310 9.72 3.45 0.66
N GLY A 311 8.52 3.81 1.12
CA GLY A 311 7.46 2.82 1.30
C GLY A 311 6.14 3.34 1.85
N SER A 312 5.24 2.40 2.16
CA SER A 312 3.96 2.68 2.84
C SER A 312 3.93 2.15 4.28
N ASP A 313 2.86 2.45 5.01
CA ASP A 313 2.57 1.92 6.35
C ASP A 313 2.73 0.40 6.46
N SER A 314 2.52 -0.33 5.35
CA SER A 314 2.61 -1.80 5.27
C SER A 314 3.96 -2.38 5.67
N VAL A 315 5.04 -1.59 5.66
CA VAL A 315 6.36 -2.08 6.10
C VAL A 315 6.54 -2.12 7.62
N TYR A 316 5.63 -1.50 8.38
CA TYR A 316 5.76 -1.36 9.83
C TYR A 316 5.95 -2.70 10.55
N GLU A 317 5.11 -3.70 10.28
CA GLU A 317 5.17 -4.99 10.97
C GLU A 317 6.53 -5.68 10.75
N LYS A 318 7.05 -5.60 9.53
CA LYS A 318 8.38 -6.11 9.20
C LYS A 318 9.48 -5.36 9.96
N ILE A 319 9.38 -4.03 10.08
CA ILE A 319 10.33 -3.23 10.88
C ILE A 319 10.20 -3.55 12.36
N GLN A 320 8.98 -3.73 12.88
CA GLN A 320 8.73 -4.06 14.27
C GLN A 320 9.37 -5.41 14.64
N ILE A 321 9.29 -6.42 13.76
CA ILE A 321 9.98 -7.71 13.94
C ILE A 321 11.50 -7.52 13.97
N LEU A 322 12.06 -6.69 13.09
CA LEU A 322 13.50 -6.48 13.00
C LEU A 322 14.06 -5.63 14.15
N ASN A 323 13.35 -4.58 14.55
CA ASN A 323 13.74 -3.67 15.61
C ASN A 323 12.50 -3.03 16.29
N PRO A 324 11.94 -3.67 17.34
CA PRO A 324 10.75 -3.19 18.02
C PRO A 324 10.92 -1.79 18.63
N ALA A 325 12.11 -1.47 19.16
CA ALA A 325 12.37 -0.19 19.80
C ALA A 325 12.39 0.95 18.77
N MET A 326 13.04 0.73 17.64
CA MET A 326 13.12 1.70 16.55
C MET A 326 11.75 1.97 15.91
N SER A 327 10.95 0.90 15.69
CA SER A 327 9.65 0.99 15.01
C SER A 327 8.68 2.00 15.62
N LYS A 328 8.81 2.32 16.92
CA LYS A 328 7.99 3.30 17.66
C LYS A 328 8.27 4.77 17.30
N ASN A 329 9.33 5.03 16.53
CA ASN A 329 9.83 6.39 16.27
C ASN A 329 9.69 6.82 14.81
N LEU A 330 8.87 6.11 14.03
CA LEU A 330 8.71 6.32 12.60
C LEU A 330 7.68 7.40 12.26
N ILE A 331 7.96 8.19 11.22
CA ILE A 331 7.03 9.15 10.63
C ILE A 331 7.14 9.16 9.11
N HIS A 332 6.12 9.72 8.44
CA HIS A 332 6.18 10.04 7.01
C HIS A 332 6.67 11.47 6.77
N ILE A 333 7.51 11.61 5.74
CA ILE A 333 7.89 12.86 5.09
C ILE A 333 7.41 12.79 3.63
N PRO A 334 6.87 13.88 3.05
CA PRO A 334 6.48 13.95 1.65
C PRO A 334 7.59 13.50 0.70
N TYR A 335 7.23 12.69 -0.30
CA TYR A 335 8.12 12.42 -1.42
C TYR A 335 8.29 13.71 -2.23
N LYS A 336 9.54 14.09 -2.52
CA LYS A 336 9.85 15.40 -3.11
C LYS A 336 10.02 15.31 -4.61
N ILE A 337 9.26 16.11 -5.33
CA ILE A 337 9.29 16.24 -6.78
C ILE A 337 9.33 17.73 -7.09
N ASP A 338 10.12 18.11 -8.10
CA ASP A 338 10.09 19.48 -8.56
C ASP A 338 8.76 19.80 -9.23
N ALA A 339 8.10 20.84 -8.72
CA ALA A 339 6.84 21.32 -9.25
C ALA A 339 6.98 22.82 -9.45
N ASN A 340 6.94 23.25 -10.71
CA ASN A 340 6.89 24.67 -11.04
C ASN A 340 5.61 25.26 -10.43
N GLU A 341 5.65 26.50 -9.93
CA GLU A 341 4.47 27.11 -9.27
C GLU A 341 3.24 27.14 -10.19
N ASN A 342 3.46 27.33 -11.50
CA ASN A 342 2.42 27.29 -12.53
C ASN A 342 1.82 25.89 -12.76
N GLU A 343 2.48 24.84 -12.28
CA GLU A 343 2.03 23.45 -12.37
C GLU A 343 1.29 22.99 -11.12
N ILE A 344 1.36 23.75 -10.03
CA ILE A 344 0.72 23.43 -8.75
C ILE A 344 -0.75 23.83 -8.82
N VAL A 345 -1.61 22.87 -9.16
CA VAL A 345 -3.06 23.03 -8.95
C VAL A 345 -3.41 22.96 -7.46
N ARG A 346 -2.52 22.38 -6.63
CA ARG A 346 -2.80 22.04 -5.22
C ARG A 346 -1.91 22.78 -4.22
N LYS A 347 -2.52 23.69 -3.45
CA LYS A 347 -1.86 24.59 -2.48
C LYS A 347 -0.83 23.92 -1.55
N ASN A 348 -1.11 22.71 -1.05
CA ASN A 348 -0.27 22.02 -0.06
C ASN A 348 0.53 20.84 -0.64
N PHE A 349 0.76 20.81 -1.95
CA PHE A 349 1.43 19.69 -2.61
C PHE A 349 2.76 19.29 -1.95
N LYS A 350 3.64 20.27 -1.73
CA LYS A 350 4.99 20.06 -1.19
C LYS A 350 4.99 19.45 0.22
N SER A 351 3.90 19.65 0.97
CA SER A 351 3.68 19.15 2.33
C SER A 351 2.77 17.92 2.39
N SER A 352 2.41 17.32 1.25
CA SER A 352 1.46 16.22 1.19
C SER A 352 2.11 14.85 0.96
N ILE A 353 1.58 13.81 1.58
CA ILE A 353 1.91 12.40 1.25
C ILE A 353 0.80 11.79 0.40
N THR A 354 1.07 10.69 -0.31
CA THR A 354 -0.04 9.94 -0.93
C THR A 354 -0.77 9.16 0.15
N ILE A 355 -2.10 9.27 0.24
CA ILE A 355 -2.93 8.42 1.09
C ILE A 355 -3.93 7.69 0.19
N PHE A 356 -4.06 6.38 0.41
CA PHE A 356 -4.94 5.54 -0.38
C PHE A 356 -5.62 4.48 0.47
N CYS A 357 -6.66 3.90 -0.10
CA CYS A 357 -7.34 2.74 0.48
C CYS A 357 -7.06 1.53 -0.41
N PRO A 358 -6.36 0.49 0.10
CA PRO A 358 -6.06 -0.70 -0.68
C PRO A 358 -7.34 -1.49 -0.98
N ILE A 359 -8.29 -1.54 -0.05
CA ILE A 359 -9.46 -2.41 -0.09
C ILE A 359 -10.73 -1.65 0.27
N TYR A 360 -11.72 -1.71 -0.60
CA TYR A 360 -13.05 -1.18 -0.36
C TYR A 360 -14.06 -2.31 -0.20
N LEU A 361 -15.11 -2.11 0.59
CA LEU A 361 -16.28 -2.99 0.62
C LEU A 361 -17.39 -2.39 -0.24
N ALA A 362 -17.80 -3.10 -1.29
CA ALA A 362 -18.92 -2.75 -2.16
C ALA A 362 -20.14 -3.64 -1.85
N ILE A 363 -21.34 -3.11 -2.07
CA ILE A 363 -22.59 -3.87 -1.93
C ILE A 363 -22.97 -4.43 -3.30
N ASN A 364 -23.33 -5.71 -3.36
CA ASN A 364 -23.87 -6.34 -4.55
C ASN A 364 -25.27 -5.80 -4.85
N SER A 365 -25.42 -5.05 -5.94
CA SER A 365 -26.72 -4.49 -6.37
C SER A 365 -27.79 -5.54 -6.64
N LYS A 366 -27.40 -6.78 -6.93
CA LYS A 366 -28.31 -7.91 -7.18
C LYS A 366 -28.69 -8.65 -5.90
N SER A 367 -28.12 -8.27 -4.75
CA SER A 367 -28.48 -8.85 -3.46
C SER A 367 -29.93 -8.54 -3.12
N LYS A 368 -30.66 -9.54 -2.61
CA LYS A 368 -31.99 -9.35 -2.02
C LYS A 368 -31.94 -8.80 -0.59
N LYS A 369 -30.72 -8.55 -0.07
CA LYS A 369 -30.42 -8.23 1.33
C LYS A 369 -29.74 -6.87 1.48
N LEU A 370 -30.06 -5.92 0.58
CA LEU A 370 -29.45 -4.60 0.54
C LEU A 370 -29.54 -3.84 1.87
N ASN A 371 -30.66 -3.93 2.59
CA ASN A 371 -30.79 -3.24 3.89
C ASN A 371 -29.84 -3.83 4.92
N ILE A 372 -29.77 -5.16 5.04
CA ILE A 372 -28.84 -5.85 5.97
C ILE A 372 -27.38 -5.52 5.63
N ALA A 373 -27.04 -5.41 4.35
CA ALA A 373 -25.71 -5.03 3.92
C ALA A 373 -25.35 -3.58 4.31
N GLN A 374 -26.30 -2.65 4.15
CA GLN A 374 -26.13 -1.26 4.57
C GLN A 374 -26.06 -1.14 6.10
N ASP A 375 -26.89 -1.88 6.84
CA ASP A 375 -26.86 -1.95 8.30
C ASP A 375 -25.48 -2.44 8.80
N PHE A 376 -24.97 -3.53 8.21
CA PHE A 376 -23.66 -4.08 8.56
C PHE A 376 -22.53 -3.06 8.34
N LEU A 377 -22.48 -2.43 7.16
CA LEU A 377 -21.43 -1.45 6.85
C LEU A 377 -21.55 -0.18 7.70
N SER A 378 -22.77 0.24 8.04
CA SER A 378 -23.01 1.37 8.94
C SER A 378 -22.54 1.05 10.34
N TRP A 379 -22.91 -0.13 10.86
CA TRP A 379 -22.45 -0.62 12.16
C TRP A 379 -20.92 -0.73 12.22
N LEU A 380 -20.29 -1.28 11.18
CA LEU A 380 -18.83 -1.42 11.09
C LEU A 380 -18.09 -0.09 11.25
N LYS A 381 -18.70 1.01 10.80
CA LYS A 381 -18.13 2.36 10.86
C LYS A 381 -18.54 3.18 12.08
N MET A 382 -19.75 2.98 12.60
CA MET A 382 -20.28 3.81 13.69
C MET A 382 -20.17 3.17 15.06
N SER A 383 -20.16 1.84 15.16
CA SER A 383 -20.16 1.12 16.44
C SER A 383 -18.78 1.24 17.12
N PRO A 384 -18.68 1.77 18.36
CA PRO A 384 -17.42 1.84 19.08
C PRO A 384 -16.72 0.48 19.19
N VAL A 385 -17.49 -0.58 19.47
CA VAL A 385 -16.98 -1.96 19.58
C VAL A 385 -16.43 -2.47 18.24
N ALA A 386 -17.12 -2.18 17.13
CA ALA A 386 -16.63 -2.58 15.81
C ALA A 386 -15.35 -1.83 15.45
N ARG A 387 -15.30 -0.51 15.71
CA ARG A 387 -14.12 0.32 15.45
C ARG A 387 -12.92 -0.12 16.27
N GLU A 388 -13.12 -0.39 17.56
CA GLU A 388 -12.06 -0.91 18.43
C GLU A 388 -11.51 -2.23 17.90
N LEU A 389 -12.37 -3.21 17.58
CA LEU A 389 -11.93 -4.49 17.02
C LEU A 389 -11.21 -4.33 15.68
N MET A 390 -11.72 -3.47 14.80
CA MET A 390 -11.09 -3.17 13.51
C MET A 390 -9.68 -2.61 13.69
N THR A 391 -9.45 -1.74 14.67
CA THR A 391 -8.14 -1.09 14.87
C THR A 391 -7.20 -1.92 15.76
N SER A 392 -7.63 -2.35 16.93
CA SER A 392 -6.75 -3.00 17.91
C SER A 392 -6.42 -4.45 17.53
N LYS A 393 -7.43 -5.19 17.05
CA LYS A 393 -7.30 -6.62 16.72
C LYS A 393 -6.97 -6.86 15.26
N LEU A 394 -7.70 -6.21 14.35
CA LEU A 394 -7.56 -6.41 12.91
C LEU A 394 -6.55 -5.46 12.26
N LYS A 395 -5.99 -4.51 13.03
CA LYS A 395 -4.96 -3.55 12.61
C LYS A 395 -5.36 -2.68 11.41
N PHE A 396 -6.66 -2.57 11.11
CA PHE A 396 -7.17 -1.66 10.11
C PHE A 396 -7.31 -0.25 10.66
N VAL A 397 -6.84 0.71 9.86
CA VAL A 397 -6.82 2.13 10.20
C VAL A 397 -7.95 2.81 9.45
N GLN A 398 -8.98 3.20 10.18
CA GLN A 398 -10.13 3.87 9.60
C GLN A 398 -9.81 5.35 9.32
N TYR A 399 -10.29 5.88 8.19
CA TYR A 399 -10.01 7.25 7.76
C TYR A 399 -10.54 8.32 8.74
N ASP A 400 -11.58 8.01 9.48
CA ASP A 400 -12.27 8.85 10.45
C ASP A 400 -11.83 8.57 11.90
N SER A 401 -10.71 7.86 12.09
CA SER A 401 -10.24 7.49 13.42
C SER A 401 -9.83 8.73 14.25
N GLU A 402 -10.55 8.94 15.34
CA GLU A 402 -10.25 9.97 16.33
C GLU A 402 -9.31 9.45 17.43
N GLU A 403 -9.45 8.16 17.78
CA GLU A 403 -8.74 7.47 18.85
C GLU A 403 -7.40 6.89 18.38
N THR A 404 -6.39 7.75 18.30
CA THR A 404 -5.03 7.34 17.91
C THR A 404 -4.34 6.48 18.97
N ASN A 405 -4.82 6.45 20.21
CA ASN A 405 -4.32 5.62 21.30
C ASN A 405 -4.52 4.11 21.06
N LEU A 406 -5.47 3.72 20.20
CA LEU A 406 -5.68 2.32 19.81
C LEU A 406 -4.73 1.85 18.69
N ILE A 407 -4.00 2.79 18.07
CA ILE A 407 -3.15 2.52 16.91
C ILE A 407 -1.70 2.34 17.39
N GLU A 408 -1.20 1.12 17.33
CA GLU A 408 0.20 0.82 17.68
C GLU A 408 1.21 1.33 16.65
N ASN A 409 0.81 1.36 15.36
CA ASN A 409 1.66 1.74 14.24
C ASN A 409 1.81 3.28 14.15
N PRO A 410 2.98 3.87 14.45
CA PRO A 410 3.19 5.31 14.37
C PRO A 410 3.23 5.85 12.93
N LEU A 411 3.38 4.99 11.91
CA LEU A 411 3.17 5.42 10.53
C LEU A 411 1.69 5.69 10.26
N SER A 412 0.79 4.86 10.77
CA SER A 412 -0.66 5.04 10.63
C SER A 412 -1.20 6.26 11.41
N ILE A 413 -0.81 6.38 12.69
CA ILE A 413 -0.17 7.58 13.23
C ILE A 413 -0.08 8.83 12.33
N SER A 414 1.09 8.93 11.73
CA SER A 414 1.49 9.98 10.80
C SER A 414 0.49 10.16 9.64
N THR A 415 -0.01 9.06 9.05
CA THR A 415 -0.97 9.07 7.94
C THR A 415 -2.27 9.78 8.31
N LEU A 416 -2.85 9.48 9.48
CA LEU A 416 -4.04 10.16 9.98
C LEU A 416 -3.82 11.65 10.21
N ASN A 417 -2.64 12.04 10.68
CA ASN A 417 -2.31 13.46 10.86
C ASN A 417 -2.25 14.22 9.52
N TYR A 418 -1.71 13.60 8.46
CA TYR A 418 -1.75 14.18 7.12
C TYR A 418 -3.18 14.25 6.57
N LEU A 419 -4.00 13.21 6.79
CA LEU A 419 -5.40 13.21 6.40
C LEU A 419 -6.20 14.32 7.10
N LYS A 420 -6.09 14.43 8.44
CA LYS A 420 -6.78 15.45 9.26
C LYS A 420 -6.40 16.88 8.90
N SER A 421 -5.19 17.09 8.41
CA SER A 421 -4.70 18.42 7.98
C SER A 421 -4.90 18.70 6.48
N ASP A 422 -5.62 17.84 5.76
CA ASP A 422 -5.78 17.85 4.30
C ASP A 422 -4.45 17.94 3.50
N ASN A 423 -3.35 17.51 4.13
CA ASN A 423 -2.02 17.46 3.54
C ASN A 423 -1.79 16.08 2.92
N TYR A 424 -2.65 15.69 1.99
CA TYR A 424 -2.51 14.43 1.27
C TYR A 424 -2.94 14.49 -0.18
N LEU A 425 -2.34 13.61 -0.96
CA LEU A 425 -2.59 13.39 -2.39
C LEU A 425 -3.45 12.12 -2.56
N PRO A 426 -4.47 12.16 -3.43
CA PRO A 426 -5.16 10.95 -3.86
C PRO A 426 -4.22 10.02 -4.65
N PHE A 427 -4.46 8.70 -4.60
CA PHE A 427 -3.73 7.73 -5.42
C PHE A 427 -4.34 7.58 -6.82
N ILE A 428 -4.26 8.66 -7.59
CA ILE A 428 -4.89 8.78 -8.91
C ILE A 428 -4.31 7.82 -9.96
N SER A 429 -3.04 7.41 -9.85
CA SER A 429 -2.47 6.41 -10.75
C SER A 429 -3.23 5.08 -10.71
N ARG A 430 -4.00 4.79 -9.65
CA ARG A 430 -4.83 3.58 -9.56
C ARG A 430 -5.88 3.50 -10.67
N THR A 431 -6.30 4.62 -11.25
CA THR A 431 -7.32 4.65 -12.32
C THR A 431 -6.75 4.48 -13.73
N PHE A 432 -5.43 4.53 -13.88
CA PHE A 432 -4.77 4.40 -15.19
C PHE A 432 -4.79 2.95 -15.68
N PRO A 433 -4.74 2.70 -17.00
CA PRO A 433 -4.75 1.35 -17.56
C PRO A 433 -3.63 0.47 -16.97
N GLU A 434 -3.91 -0.82 -16.76
CA GLU A 434 -2.93 -1.74 -16.15
C GLU A 434 -1.69 -1.89 -17.02
N ASN A 435 -1.88 -2.04 -18.33
CA ASN A 435 -0.80 -2.14 -19.30
C ASN A 435 0.08 -0.90 -19.28
N TRP A 436 -0.52 0.29 -19.19
CA TRP A 436 0.23 1.54 -19.05
C TRP A 436 1.12 1.52 -17.80
N LYS A 437 0.55 1.17 -16.63
CA LYS A 437 1.31 1.11 -15.37
C LYS A 437 2.46 0.12 -15.47
N ASN A 438 2.22 -1.08 -15.99
CA ASN A 438 3.24 -2.10 -16.16
C ASN A 438 4.37 -1.65 -17.11
N ASN A 439 4.03 -1.03 -18.23
CA ASN A 439 4.99 -0.53 -19.21
C ASN A 439 5.84 0.62 -18.64
N VAL A 440 5.22 1.55 -17.93
CA VAL A 440 5.91 2.64 -17.23
C VAL A 440 6.80 2.12 -16.12
N GLU A 441 6.34 1.17 -15.31
CA GLU A 441 7.16 0.54 -14.26
C GLU A 441 8.40 -0.15 -14.85
N ASN A 442 8.24 -0.88 -15.95
CA ASN A 442 9.36 -1.51 -16.66
C ASN A 442 10.34 -0.49 -17.24
N LYS A 443 9.82 0.65 -17.74
CA LYS A 443 10.65 1.76 -18.22
C LYS A 443 11.47 2.38 -17.08
N ILE A 444 10.85 2.61 -15.93
CA ILE A 444 11.54 3.09 -14.72
C ILE A 444 12.65 2.12 -14.29
N LYS A 445 12.35 0.82 -14.21
CA LYS A 445 13.36 -0.22 -13.89
C LYS A 445 14.54 -0.21 -14.85
N THR A 446 14.28 0.04 -16.14
CA THR A 446 15.33 0.18 -17.15
C THR A 446 16.21 1.39 -16.86
N TYR A 447 15.62 2.54 -16.54
CA TYR A 447 16.40 3.75 -16.23
C TYR A 447 17.24 3.65 -14.97
N LEU A 448 16.74 2.98 -13.94
CA LEU A 448 17.48 2.76 -12.69
C LEU A 448 18.77 1.96 -12.90
N LYS A 449 18.84 1.15 -13.95
CA LYS A 449 20.04 0.40 -14.35
C LYS A 449 21.07 1.26 -15.09
N ILE A 450 20.72 2.46 -15.55
CA ILE A 450 21.63 3.33 -16.31
C ILE A 450 22.39 4.24 -15.35
N LYS A 451 23.70 4.03 -15.23
CA LYS A 451 24.56 4.77 -14.29
C LYS A 451 24.60 6.28 -14.58
N ASN A 452 24.92 6.63 -15.82
CA ASN A 452 24.99 8.01 -16.28
C ASN A 452 23.87 8.26 -17.28
N TRP A 453 22.98 9.18 -16.94
CA TRP A 453 21.87 9.55 -17.80
C TRP A 453 22.33 10.61 -18.81
N GLU A 454 22.01 10.41 -20.08
CA GLU A 454 21.97 11.48 -21.07
C GLU A 454 20.94 12.53 -20.66
N SER A 455 21.21 13.79 -20.99
CA SER A 455 20.31 14.92 -20.69
C SER A 455 18.92 14.79 -21.32
N SER A 456 18.77 13.97 -22.37
CA SER A 456 17.51 13.66 -23.04
C SER A 456 16.60 12.72 -22.23
N PHE A 457 17.12 11.90 -21.32
CA PHE A 457 16.33 10.81 -20.72
C PHE A 457 15.05 11.24 -20.01
N PRO A 458 15.01 12.31 -19.19
CA PRO A 458 13.77 12.78 -18.59
C PRO A 458 12.71 13.10 -19.64
N LYS A 459 13.12 13.73 -20.75
CA LYS A 459 12.23 14.09 -21.87
C LYS A 459 11.70 12.83 -22.58
N ASP A 460 12.57 11.85 -22.78
CA ASP A 460 12.21 10.59 -23.43
C ASP A 460 11.26 9.76 -22.56
N PHE A 461 11.45 9.77 -21.23
CA PHE A 461 10.52 9.13 -20.31
C PHE A 461 9.14 9.76 -20.34
N ALA A 462 9.09 11.09 -20.25
CA ALA A 462 7.82 11.81 -20.31
C ALA A 462 7.11 11.51 -21.64
N SER A 463 7.82 11.60 -22.76
CA SER A 463 7.28 11.25 -24.08
C SER A 463 6.77 9.81 -24.15
N PHE A 464 7.53 8.86 -23.58
CA PHE A 464 7.11 7.46 -23.48
C PHE A 464 5.81 7.32 -22.69
N CYS A 465 5.70 7.92 -21.50
CA CYS A 465 4.50 7.85 -20.68
C CYS A 465 3.26 8.42 -21.39
N LEU A 466 3.42 9.54 -22.11
CA LEU A 466 2.35 10.16 -22.89
C LEU A 466 1.89 9.24 -24.03
N ASN A 467 2.83 8.71 -24.82
CA ASN A 467 2.53 7.84 -25.96
C ASN A 467 1.89 6.52 -25.51
N GLU A 468 2.41 5.91 -24.45
CA GLU A 468 1.83 4.69 -23.88
C GLU A 468 0.41 4.92 -23.39
N PHE A 469 0.09 6.11 -22.88
CA PHE A 469 -1.26 6.41 -22.38
C PHE A 469 -2.28 6.53 -23.51
N ILE A 470 -1.86 7.05 -24.68
CA ILE A 470 -2.74 7.17 -25.85
C ILE A 470 -3.02 5.78 -26.46
N ASN A 471 -2.07 4.86 -26.35
CA ASN A 471 -2.15 3.53 -26.95
C ASN A 471 -2.92 2.49 -26.11
N ASN A 472 -3.39 2.84 -24.91
CA ASN A 472 -4.12 1.96 -23.99
C ASN A 472 -5.39 2.64 -23.47
#